data_AF-A0A2G8JQ83-F1
#
_entry.id   AF-A0A2G8JQ83-F1
#
_cell.length_a   1.000
_cell.length_b   1.000
_cell.length_c   1.000
_cell.angle_alpha   90.00
_cell.angle_beta   90.00
_cell.angle_gamma   90.00
#
_symmetry.space_group_name_H-M   'P 1'
#
loop_
_entity.id
_entity.type
_entity.pdbx_description
1 polymer ?
#
loop_
_entity_poly.entity_id
_entity_poly.type
_entity_poly.pdbx_seq_one_letter_code
_entity_poly.pdbx_strand_id
1 'polypeptide(L)'
;MVSEQELTKRFQKLCLLSVRLVTQRDPEMLAKNEDNPDSCSTSLAKELFFLLSEALAATLEKKLGRSKQFESIAWASKETLRVQLAQLLCHMMSPNQDIALRIYTLQVAHVHKSKELLKSLLSVHPQASKFELFLFDLLVNQEQKLSAEDVAFGLKLVDSLKDSGFKGYNLPSAIEKSWMLLRK
;
A
#
# COMPACT_ATOMS: atom_id res chain seq x y z
N MET A 1 -29.60 20.52 3.40
CA MET A 1 -28.33 20.09 4.03
C MET A 1 -28.08 18.63 3.69
N VAL A 2 -26.87 18.25 3.26
CA VAL A 2 -26.54 16.86 2.93
C VAL A 2 -26.35 16.09 4.25
N SER A 3 -26.92 14.88 4.38
CA SER A 3 -26.77 14.07 5.58
C SER A 3 -25.37 13.43 5.66
N GLU A 4 -24.91 13.14 6.88
CA GLU A 4 -23.62 12.48 7.10
C GLU A 4 -23.53 11.08 6.47
N GLN A 5 -24.67 10.36 6.45
CA GLN A 5 -24.78 9.07 5.77
C GLN A 5 -24.59 9.20 4.25
N GLU A 6 -25.14 10.24 3.65
CA GLU A 6 -24.98 10.51 2.22
C GLU A 6 -23.54 10.92 1.89
N LEU A 7 -22.90 11.74 2.74
CA LEU A 7 -21.47 12.05 2.61
C LEU A 7 -20.59 10.81 2.72
N THR A 8 -20.90 9.91 3.65
CA THR A 8 -20.18 8.64 3.83
C THR A 8 -20.28 7.77 2.58
N LYS A 9 -21.49 7.59 2.03
CA LYS A 9 -21.70 6.83 0.79
C LYS A 9 -20.95 7.43 -0.39
N ARG A 10 -20.98 8.76 -0.53
CA ARG A 10 -20.23 9.47 -1.58
C ARG A 10 -18.73 9.28 -1.45
N PHE A 11 -18.20 9.38 -0.24
CA PHE A 11 -16.79 9.14 0.04
C PHE A 11 -16.37 7.71 -0.29
N GLN A 12 -17.13 6.71 0.16
CA GLN A 12 -16.88 5.29 -0.17
C GLN A 12 -16.89 5.05 -1.68
N LYS A 13 -17.88 5.62 -2.40
CA LYS A 13 -17.98 5.50 -3.85
C LYS A 13 -16.83 6.20 -4.57
N LEU A 14 -16.39 7.36 -4.06
CA LEU A 14 -15.22 8.07 -4.59
C LEU A 14 -13.97 7.21 -4.46
N CYS A 15 -13.68 6.66 -3.27
CA CYS A 15 -12.55 5.76 -3.06
C CYS A 15 -12.56 4.57 -4.03
N LEU A 16 -13.73 3.93 -4.18
CA LEU A 16 -13.90 2.79 -5.09
C LEU A 16 -13.62 3.16 -6.55
N LEU A 17 -14.20 4.26 -7.03
CA LEU A 17 -14.04 4.69 -8.43
C LEU A 17 -12.60 5.12 -8.71
N SER A 18 -11.98 5.85 -7.80
CA SER A 18 -10.59 6.30 -7.94
C SER A 18 -9.61 5.12 -8.00
N VAL A 19 -9.76 4.12 -7.12
CA VAL A 19 -8.91 2.92 -7.17
C VAL A 19 -9.18 2.08 -8.41
N ARG A 20 -10.44 1.96 -8.87
CA ARG A 20 -10.73 1.29 -10.15
C ARG A 20 -10.11 2.01 -11.34
N LEU A 21 -10.13 3.33 -11.35
CA LEU A 21 -9.53 4.12 -12.43
C LEU A 21 -8.02 3.86 -12.55
N VAL A 22 -7.33 3.61 -11.44
CA VAL A 22 -5.91 3.22 -11.42
C VAL A 22 -5.73 1.74 -11.80
N THR A 23 -6.55 0.85 -11.22
CA THR A 23 -6.30 -0.61 -11.29
C THR A 23 -6.91 -1.33 -12.51
N GLN A 24 -7.95 -0.78 -13.13
CA GLN A 24 -8.68 -1.37 -14.27
C GLN A 24 -8.46 -0.57 -15.56
N ARG A 25 -7.39 0.22 -15.64
CA ARG A 25 -7.08 0.96 -16.86
C ARG A 25 -6.79 0.00 -18.01
N ASP A 26 -7.39 0.29 -19.15
CA ASP A 26 -7.26 -0.51 -20.38
C ASP A 26 -5.78 -0.62 -20.78
N PRO A 27 -5.23 -1.83 -21.03
CA PRO A 27 -3.85 -2.00 -21.46
C PRO A 27 -3.49 -1.24 -22.75
N GLU A 28 -4.48 -0.92 -23.61
CA GLU A 28 -4.27 -0.12 -24.82
C GLU A 28 -3.88 1.35 -24.55
N MET A 29 -4.19 1.88 -23.35
CA MET A 29 -3.79 3.23 -22.92
C MET A 29 -2.40 3.27 -22.25
N LEU A 30 -1.85 2.11 -21.87
CA LEU A 30 -0.49 2.00 -21.31
C LEU A 30 0.56 2.10 -22.43
N ALA A 31 0.33 1.43 -23.56
CA ALA A 31 1.26 1.41 -24.71
C ALA A 31 1.49 2.79 -25.36
N LYS A 32 0.66 3.81 -25.06
CA LYS A 32 0.81 5.17 -25.61
C LYS A 32 1.53 6.15 -24.68
N ASN A 33 1.80 5.79 -23.43
CA ASN A 33 2.35 6.69 -22.41
C ASN A 33 3.66 6.19 -21.77
N GLU A 34 4.26 5.12 -22.29
CA GLU A 34 5.48 4.50 -21.71
C GLU A 34 6.71 5.43 -21.68
N ASP A 35 6.71 6.53 -22.42
CA ASP A 35 7.84 7.46 -22.49
C ASP A 35 7.84 8.57 -21.42
N ASN A 36 6.87 8.63 -20.49
CA ASN A 36 6.86 9.66 -19.45
C ASN A 36 6.65 9.08 -18.03
N PRO A 37 7.68 9.11 -17.15
CA PRO A 37 7.57 8.64 -15.76
C PRO A 37 6.53 9.42 -14.92
N ASP A 38 6.16 10.62 -15.38
CA ASP A 38 5.15 11.49 -14.76
C ASP A 38 3.77 11.39 -15.42
N SER A 39 3.36 10.19 -15.84
CA SER A 39 1.97 10.01 -16.28
C SER A 39 1.01 10.39 -15.13
N CYS A 40 -0.01 11.20 -15.41
CA CYS A 40 -1.03 11.64 -14.44
C CYS A 40 -1.57 10.49 -13.54
N SER A 41 -1.60 9.27 -14.07
CA SER A 41 -1.95 8.03 -13.39
C SER A 41 -1.00 7.60 -12.26
N THR A 42 0.32 7.71 -12.44
CA THR A 42 1.29 7.32 -11.41
C THR A 42 1.25 8.31 -10.25
N SER A 43 1.11 9.61 -10.55
CA SER A 43 0.88 10.64 -9.54
C SER A 43 -0.42 10.39 -8.76
N LEU A 44 -1.53 10.15 -9.47
CA LEU A 44 -2.82 9.84 -8.85
C LEU A 44 -2.75 8.60 -7.96
N ALA A 45 -2.06 7.54 -8.39
CA ALA A 45 -1.87 6.33 -7.59
C ALA A 45 -1.14 6.62 -6.27
N LYS A 46 -0.07 7.41 -6.30
CA LYS A 46 0.70 7.83 -5.12
C LYS A 46 -0.16 8.66 -4.16
N GLU A 47 -0.87 9.66 -4.68
CA GLU A 47 -1.77 10.51 -3.88
C GLU A 47 -2.91 9.72 -3.24
N LEU A 48 -3.55 8.82 -4.00
CA LEU A 48 -4.60 7.95 -3.47
C LEU A 48 -4.04 7.00 -2.41
N PHE A 49 -2.85 6.44 -2.64
CA PHE A 49 -2.20 5.56 -1.68
C PHE A 49 -1.95 6.27 -0.34
N PHE A 50 -1.36 7.48 -0.40
CA PHE A 50 -1.14 8.31 0.77
C PHE A 50 -2.44 8.71 1.48
N LEU A 51 -3.44 9.17 0.73
CA LEU A 51 -4.73 9.57 1.30
C LEU A 51 -5.43 8.40 2.01
N LEU A 52 -5.46 7.22 1.38
CA LEU A 52 -6.13 6.04 1.92
C LEU A 52 -5.37 5.46 3.12
N SER A 53 -4.04 5.46 3.10
CA SER A 53 -3.21 4.97 4.21
C SER A 53 -3.37 5.87 5.44
N GLU A 54 -3.31 7.19 5.27
CA GLU A 54 -3.54 8.18 6.32
C GLU A 54 -4.97 8.12 6.86
N ALA A 55 -5.98 7.99 5.98
CA ALA A 55 -7.37 7.89 6.39
C ALA A 55 -7.63 6.60 7.19
N LEU A 56 -7.03 5.47 6.80
CA LEU A 56 -7.16 4.22 7.54
C LEU A 56 -6.38 4.27 8.86
N ALA A 57 -5.17 4.82 8.88
CA ALA A 57 -4.37 5.01 10.09
C ALA A 57 -5.09 5.89 11.11
N ALA A 58 -5.75 6.96 10.66
CA ALA A 58 -6.65 7.77 11.46
C ALA A 58 -7.76 6.92 12.13
N THR A 59 -8.33 5.92 11.45
CA THR A 59 -9.30 5.03 12.11
C THR A 59 -8.71 4.06 13.14
N LEU A 60 -7.38 3.99 13.27
CA LEU A 60 -6.69 3.14 14.25
C LEU A 60 -6.24 3.94 15.50
N GLU A 61 -6.30 5.26 15.45
CA GLU A 61 -5.94 6.16 16.55
C GLU A 61 -7.18 6.58 17.36
N LYS A 62 -7.09 6.49 18.70
CA LYS A 62 -8.19 6.85 19.61
C LYS A 62 -8.33 8.36 19.86
N LYS A 63 -7.46 9.19 19.29
CA LYS A 63 -7.50 10.65 19.40
C LYS A 63 -7.04 11.25 18.08
N LEU A 64 -7.92 12.01 17.43
CA LEU A 64 -7.56 12.80 16.26
C LEU A 64 -7.87 14.27 16.51
N GLY A 65 -6.97 15.12 16.02
CA GLY A 65 -7.11 16.58 16.00
C GLY A 65 -7.73 17.08 14.69
N ARG A 66 -8.51 16.26 13.97
CA ARG A 66 -9.21 16.63 12.73
C ARG A 66 -10.65 17.05 13.04
N SER A 67 -11.37 17.53 12.03
CA SER A 67 -12.81 17.80 12.20
C SER A 67 -13.53 16.49 12.54
N LYS A 68 -14.27 16.47 13.66
CA LYS A 68 -15.07 15.33 14.15
C LYS A 68 -15.92 14.66 13.05
N GLN A 69 -16.35 15.44 12.05
CA GLN A 69 -17.15 14.94 10.92
C GLN A 69 -16.34 14.06 9.96
N PHE A 70 -15.10 14.43 9.63
CA PHE A 70 -14.25 13.62 8.74
C PHE A 70 -13.83 12.32 9.42
N GLU A 71 -13.53 12.38 10.71
CA GLU A 71 -13.21 11.20 11.53
C GLU A 71 -14.37 10.20 11.56
N SER A 72 -15.60 10.70 11.75
CA SER A 72 -16.81 9.88 11.72
C SER A 72 -17.01 9.21 10.35
N ILE A 73 -16.85 9.97 9.25
CA ILE A 73 -16.95 9.44 7.89
C ILE A 73 -15.87 8.38 7.62
N ALA A 74 -14.62 8.65 8.00
CA ALA A 74 -13.49 7.72 7.82
C ALA A 74 -13.71 6.44 8.63
N TRP A 75 -14.15 6.55 9.88
CA TRP A 75 -14.50 5.41 10.73
C TRP A 75 -15.64 4.58 10.14
N ALA A 76 -16.73 5.23 9.70
CA ALA A 76 -17.86 4.58 9.04
C ALA A 76 -17.46 3.92 7.69
N SER A 77 -16.38 4.40 7.08
CA SER A 77 -15.84 3.88 5.81
C SER A 77 -14.63 2.96 5.98
N LYS A 78 -14.29 2.57 7.22
CA LYS A 78 -13.10 1.78 7.54
C LYS A 78 -12.98 0.50 6.72
N GLU A 79 -14.08 -0.19 6.48
CA GLU A 79 -14.09 -1.42 5.67
C GLU A 79 -13.75 -1.13 4.20
N THR A 80 -14.38 -0.11 3.62
CA THR A 80 -14.11 0.32 2.25
C THR A 80 -12.67 0.77 2.08
N LEU A 81 -12.16 1.59 3.00
CA LEU A 81 -10.77 2.06 2.99
C LEU A 81 -9.79 0.89 3.00
N ARG A 82 -10.04 -0.11 3.85
CA ARG A 82 -9.22 -1.31 3.95
C ARG A 82 -9.21 -2.13 2.65
N VAL A 83 -10.38 -2.40 2.06
CA VAL A 83 -10.47 -3.16 0.80
C VAL A 83 -9.76 -2.41 -0.33
N GLN A 84 -10.05 -1.11 -0.48
CA GLN A 84 -9.52 -0.31 -1.59
C GLN A 84 -8.02 -0.08 -1.46
N LEU A 85 -7.52 0.18 -0.25
CA LEU A 85 -6.08 0.31 -0.01
C LEU A 85 -5.35 -1.01 -0.27
N ALA A 86 -5.90 -2.15 0.15
CA ALA A 86 -5.27 -3.45 -0.09
C ALA A 86 -5.17 -3.77 -1.58
N GLN A 87 -6.22 -3.45 -2.35
CA GLN A 87 -6.25 -3.62 -3.79
C GLN A 87 -5.23 -2.70 -4.48
N LEU A 88 -5.18 -1.42 -4.10
CA LEU A 88 -4.23 -0.44 -4.65
C LEU A 88 -2.77 -0.83 -4.32
N LEU A 89 -2.51 -1.25 -3.09
CA LEU A 89 -1.21 -1.72 -2.63
C LEU A 89 -0.72 -2.93 -3.44
N CYS A 90 -1.57 -3.94 -3.64
CA CYS A 90 -1.23 -5.11 -4.46
C CYS A 90 -0.95 -4.72 -5.93
N HIS A 91 -1.71 -3.77 -6.47
CA HIS A 91 -1.52 -3.31 -7.85
C HIS A 91 -0.19 -2.57 -8.01
N MET A 92 0.10 -1.58 -7.16
CA MET A 92 1.32 -0.78 -7.21
C MET A 92 2.60 -1.59 -6.96
N MET A 93 2.52 -2.66 -6.17
CA MET A 93 3.64 -3.57 -5.91
C MET A 93 3.90 -4.59 -7.03
N SER A 94 2.93 -4.78 -7.95
CA SER A 94 3.00 -5.78 -9.01
C SER A 94 4.28 -5.61 -9.85
N PRO A 95 4.94 -6.70 -10.29
CA PRO A 95 6.15 -6.64 -11.10
C PRO A 95 5.94 -5.95 -12.46
N ASN A 96 4.69 -5.83 -12.92
CA ASN A 96 4.35 -5.10 -14.14
C ASN A 96 4.36 -3.57 -13.98
N GLN A 97 4.54 -3.06 -12.76
CA GLN A 97 4.63 -1.62 -12.48
C GLN A 97 6.06 -1.13 -12.46
N ASP A 98 6.23 0.16 -12.70
CA ASP A 98 7.52 0.84 -12.59
C ASP A 98 8.12 0.69 -11.19
N ILE A 99 9.45 0.54 -11.13
CA ILE A 99 10.22 0.35 -9.91
C ILE A 99 10.00 1.50 -8.93
N ALA A 100 9.89 2.74 -9.42
CA ALA A 100 9.65 3.91 -8.57
C ALA A 100 8.28 3.84 -7.86
N LEU A 101 7.26 3.31 -8.53
CA LEU A 101 5.93 3.11 -7.94
C LEU A 101 5.95 1.97 -6.91
N ARG A 102 6.67 0.89 -7.21
CA ARG A 102 6.87 -0.23 -6.28
C ARG A 102 7.59 0.21 -5.01
N ILE A 103 8.68 0.97 -5.14
CA ILE A 103 9.42 1.54 -4.00
C ILE A 103 8.53 2.48 -3.18
N TYR A 104 7.71 3.31 -3.83
CA TYR A 104 6.80 4.21 -3.11
C TYR A 104 5.84 3.48 -2.17
N THR A 105 5.40 2.27 -2.52
CA THR A 105 4.52 1.48 -1.63
C THR A 105 5.19 1.09 -0.31
N LEU A 106 6.53 1.04 -0.25
CA LEU A 106 7.28 0.74 0.96
C LEU A 106 7.06 1.79 2.05
N GLN A 107 6.62 3.00 1.68
CA GLN A 107 6.23 4.05 2.62
C GLN A 107 5.15 3.61 3.62
N VAL A 108 4.37 2.56 3.31
CA VAL A 108 3.42 1.98 4.28
C VAL A 108 4.10 1.51 5.56
N ALA A 109 5.42 1.24 5.53
CA ALA A 109 6.21 0.90 6.71
C ALA A 109 6.28 2.05 7.74
N HIS A 110 6.17 3.31 7.29
CA HIS A 110 6.19 4.50 8.15
C HIS A 110 4.83 4.85 8.73
N VAL A 111 3.76 4.29 8.17
CA VAL A 111 2.42 4.57 8.65
C VAL A 111 2.32 4.07 10.09
N HIS A 112 1.77 4.91 10.96
CA HIS A 112 1.61 4.57 12.36
C HIS A 112 0.73 3.31 12.48
N LYS A 113 1.18 2.35 13.31
CA LYS A 113 0.60 0.99 13.39
C LYS A 113 0.61 0.22 12.07
N SER A 114 1.66 0.37 11.26
CA SER A 114 1.88 -0.38 10.01
C SER A 114 1.63 -1.90 10.14
N LYS A 115 2.00 -2.52 11.28
CA LYS A 115 1.67 -3.92 11.59
C LYS A 115 0.17 -4.22 11.60
N GLU A 116 -0.62 -3.46 12.36
CA GLU A 116 -2.08 -3.63 12.45
C GLU A 116 -2.74 -3.33 11.09
N LEU A 117 -2.22 -2.32 10.38
CA LEU A 117 -2.68 -1.94 9.06
C LEU A 117 -2.43 -3.06 8.05
N LEU A 118 -1.21 -3.58 7.93
CA LEU A 118 -0.89 -4.68 7.01
C LEU A 118 -1.71 -5.93 7.32
N LYS A 119 -1.81 -6.30 8.60
CA LYS A 119 -2.66 -7.43 9.01
C LYS A 119 -4.12 -7.22 8.60
N SER A 120 -4.60 -5.99 8.75
CA SER A 120 -5.94 -5.59 8.32
C SER A 120 -6.09 -5.62 6.79
N LEU A 121 -5.10 -5.22 6.01
CA LEU A 121 -5.18 -5.27 4.54
C LEU A 121 -5.13 -6.70 4.01
N LEU A 122 -4.25 -7.53 4.57
CA LEU A 122 -4.02 -8.90 4.12
C LEU A 122 -5.13 -9.86 4.54
N SER A 123 -5.85 -9.57 5.62
CA SER A 123 -7.00 -10.39 6.02
C SER A 123 -8.19 -10.27 5.06
N VAL A 124 -8.26 -9.18 4.29
CA VAL A 124 -9.42 -8.88 3.43
C VAL A 124 -9.14 -9.10 1.95
N HIS A 125 -7.87 -9.09 1.53
CA HIS A 125 -7.54 -9.21 0.11
C HIS A 125 -7.25 -10.67 -0.30
N PRO A 126 -7.98 -11.25 -1.28
CA PRO A 126 -7.76 -12.63 -1.75
C PRO A 126 -6.36 -12.89 -2.30
N GLN A 127 -5.61 -11.84 -2.65
CA GLN A 127 -4.26 -11.94 -3.21
C GLN A 127 -3.16 -11.52 -2.21
N ALA A 128 -3.44 -11.58 -0.91
CA ALA A 128 -2.44 -11.32 0.14
C ALA A 128 -1.13 -12.11 -0.07
N SER A 129 -1.25 -13.37 -0.50
CA SER A 129 -0.10 -14.22 -0.84
C SER A 129 0.73 -13.71 -2.03
N LYS A 130 0.14 -12.92 -2.94
CA LYS A 130 0.88 -12.31 -4.05
C LYS A 130 1.64 -11.07 -3.63
N PHE A 131 1.09 -10.28 -2.69
CA PHE A 131 1.79 -9.12 -2.14
C PHE A 131 3.13 -9.53 -1.53
N GLU A 132 3.14 -10.63 -0.80
CA GLU A 132 4.34 -11.21 -0.20
C GLU A 132 5.38 -11.61 -1.26
N LEU A 133 4.94 -12.26 -2.34
CA LEU A 133 5.81 -12.62 -3.48
C LEU A 133 6.35 -11.38 -4.20
N PHE A 134 5.54 -10.34 -4.36
CA PHE A 134 5.96 -9.09 -5.00
C PHE A 134 6.97 -8.31 -4.16
N LEU A 135 6.83 -8.36 -2.83
CA LEU A 135 7.77 -7.75 -1.90
C LEU A 135 9.10 -8.49 -1.95
N PHE A 136 9.04 -9.81 -1.97
CA PHE A 136 10.22 -10.66 -2.14
C PHE A 136 10.92 -10.40 -3.46
N ASP A 137 10.18 -10.38 -4.58
CA ASP A 137 10.72 -10.05 -5.91
C ASP A 137 11.40 -8.68 -5.91
N LEU A 138 10.79 -7.66 -5.29
CA LEU A 138 11.36 -6.33 -5.20
C LEU A 138 12.70 -6.35 -4.43
N LEU A 139 12.73 -7.01 -3.26
CA LEU A 139 13.91 -7.04 -2.40
C LEU A 139 15.04 -7.91 -2.94
N VAL A 140 14.74 -8.98 -3.68
CA VAL A 140 15.74 -9.94 -4.17
C VAL A 140 16.18 -9.64 -5.60
N ASN A 141 15.21 -9.48 -6.51
CA ASN A 141 15.50 -9.35 -7.93
C ASN A 141 15.80 -7.90 -8.34
N GLN A 142 15.45 -6.92 -7.50
CA GLN A 142 15.69 -5.49 -7.76
C GLN A 142 16.55 -4.81 -6.68
N GLU A 143 17.28 -5.58 -5.85
CA GLU A 143 18.14 -5.07 -4.78
C GLU A 143 19.09 -3.96 -5.24
N GLN A 144 19.68 -4.10 -6.44
CA GLN A 144 20.63 -3.14 -6.99
C GLN A 144 20.01 -1.76 -7.31
N LYS A 145 18.69 -1.66 -7.39
CA LYS A 145 17.95 -0.42 -7.66
C LYS A 145 17.39 0.23 -6.39
N LEU A 146 17.48 -0.45 -5.25
CA LEU A 146 16.97 0.01 -3.97
C LEU A 146 18.07 0.78 -3.22
N SER A 147 17.71 1.88 -2.56
CA SER A 147 18.60 2.51 -1.59
C SER A 147 18.67 1.67 -0.31
N ALA A 148 19.69 1.90 0.53
CA ALA A 148 19.78 1.25 1.83
C ALA A 148 18.54 1.54 2.72
N GLU A 149 17.92 2.71 2.53
CA GLU A 149 16.70 3.11 3.24
C GLU A 149 15.49 2.28 2.78
N ASP A 150 15.32 2.13 1.46
CA ASP A 150 14.23 1.33 0.88
C ASP A 150 14.32 -0.15 1.28
N VAL A 151 15.53 -0.69 1.31
CA VAL A 151 15.79 -2.05 1.82
C VAL A 151 15.35 -2.15 3.28
N ALA A 152 15.72 -1.18 4.12
CA ALA A 152 15.30 -1.17 5.53
C ALA A 152 13.76 -1.11 5.67
N PHE A 153 13.07 -0.39 4.78
CA PHE A 153 11.60 -0.32 4.79
C PHE A 153 10.96 -1.64 4.39
N GLY A 154 11.42 -2.26 3.30
CA GLY A 154 10.93 -3.56 2.89
C GLY A 154 11.15 -4.63 3.96
N LEU A 155 12.28 -4.57 4.68
CA LEU A 155 12.54 -5.48 5.81
C LEU A 155 11.57 -5.27 6.97
N LYS A 156 11.28 -4.01 7.35
CA LYS A 156 10.25 -3.72 8.37
C LYS A 156 8.88 -4.27 7.97
N LEU A 157 8.55 -4.24 6.68
CA LEU A 157 7.33 -4.87 6.17
C LEU A 157 7.39 -6.38 6.30
N VAL A 158 8.47 -7.03 5.87
CA VAL A 158 8.64 -8.49 6.01
C VAL A 158 8.50 -8.94 7.47
N ASP A 159 9.10 -8.23 8.42
CA ASP A 159 8.97 -8.55 9.85
C ASP A 159 7.52 -8.37 10.34
N SER A 160 6.85 -7.31 9.89
CA SER A 160 5.42 -7.08 10.17
C SER A 160 4.51 -8.17 9.58
N LEU A 161 4.87 -8.72 8.43
CA LEU A 161 4.18 -9.85 7.81
C LEU A 161 4.39 -11.14 8.61
N LYS A 162 5.63 -11.43 9.01
CA LYS A 162 5.95 -12.62 9.84
C LYS A 162 5.16 -12.62 11.15
N ASP A 163 5.10 -11.48 11.83
CA ASP A 163 4.30 -11.31 13.06
C ASP A 163 2.79 -11.52 12.81
N SER A 164 2.32 -11.32 11.58
CA SER A 164 0.93 -11.53 11.18
C SER A 164 0.60 -13.00 10.87
N GLY A 165 1.56 -13.92 11.01
CA GLY A 165 1.40 -15.35 10.74
C GLY A 165 1.87 -15.78 9.35
N PHE A 166 2.55 -14.89 8.62
CA PHE A 166 3.14 -15.21 7.33
C PHE A 166 4.30 -16.20 7.50
N LYS A 167 4.15 -17.38 6.89
CA LYS A 167 5.23 -18.36 6.73
C LYS A 167 5.98 -18.04 5.43
N GLY A 168 6.73 -16.95 5.41
CA GLY A 168 7.44 -16.56 4.20
C GLY A 168 8.42 -17.61 3.71
N TYR A 169 8.54 -17.71 2.38
CA TYR A 169 9.64 -18.40 1.74
C TYR A 169 10.95 -17.86 2.32
N ASN A 170 11.82 -18.76 2.80
CA ASN A 170 13.12 -18.40 3.34
C ASN A 170 13.83 -17.49 2.34
N LEU A 171 14.15 -16.27 2.75
CA LEU A 171 14.83 -15.37 1.85
C LEU A 171 16.25 -15.91 1.58
N PRO A 172 16.82 -15.73 0.38
CA PRO A 172 18.11 -16.30 0.01
C PRO A 172 19.20 -15.91 1.00
N SER A 173 20.00 -16.89 1.43
CA SER A 173 21.06 -16.75 2.45
C SER A 173 22.07 -15.62 2.17
N ALA A 174 22.21 -15.20 0.91
CA ALA A 174 23.04 -14.05 0.51
C ALA A 174 22.53 -12.74 1.09
N ILE A 175 21.21 -12.54 1.05
CA ILE A 175 20.59 -11.33 1.57
C ILE A 175 20.48 -11.43 3.10
N GLU A 176 20.33 -12.65 3.65
CA GLU A 176 20.39 -12.92 5.11
C GLU A 176 21.74 -12.55 5.74
N LYS A 177 22.84 -12.72 4.99
CA LYS A 177 24.17 -12.23 5.39
C LYS A 177 24.28 -10.71 5.34
N SER A 178 23.74 -10.04 4.31
CA SER A 178 23.61 -8.57 4.30
C SER A 178 22.71 -8.05 5.42
N TRP A 179 21.64 -8.78 5.77
CA TRP A 179 20.71 -8.45 6.86
C TRP A 179 21.32 -8.54 8.25
N MET A 180 22.26 -9.46 8.46
CA MET A 180 23.01 -9.55 9.72
C MET A 180 24.00 -8.40 9.91
N LEU A 181 24.46 -7.79 8.82
CA LEU A 181 25.40 -6.66 8.84
C LEU A 181 24.70 -5.32 9.10
N LEU A 182 23.47 -5.14 8.61
CA LEU A 182 22.65 -3.93 8.85
C LEU A 182 21.99 -3.88 10.23
N ARG A 183 22.08 -4.96 11.02
CA ARG A 183 21.52 -5.07 12.39
C ARG A 183 22.52 -4.76 13.51
N LYS A 184 23.77 -4.41 13.18
CA LYS A 184 24.79 -3.92 14.12
C LYS A 184 24.84 -2.40 14.09
#